data_AF-A0A852JL83-F1
#
_entry.id   AF-A0A852JL83-F1
#
_cell.length_a   1.000
_cell.length_b   1.000
_cell.length_c   1.000
_cell.angle_alpha   90.00
_cell.angle_beta   90.00
_cell.angle_gamma   90.00
#
_symmetry.space_group_name_H-M   'P 1'
#
loop_
_entity.id
_entity.type
_entity.pdbx_description
1 polymer ?
#
loop_
_entity_poly.entity_id
_entity_poly.type
_entity_poly.pdbx_seq_one_letter_code
_entity_poly.pdbx_strand_id
1 'polypeptide(L)'
;DCPGKEGTGGRLRNLTLLRNKLYLGQRRRTEPVVESSTSAGDHGNLRRSQSDRTEYSQKLQEKMAPQAVSSTPATPLQEDKEEEDEEEVRQRMMARRVKIIAELLQTEKDFISDLDLCIKEVIQPLRNMQIARFDVDGLFSNVELVYRLSAKLLSLLEEATTDVEPPMQIIG
;
A
#
# COMPACT_ATOMS: atom_id res chain seq x y z
N ASP A 1 61.31 -18.82 6.15
CA ASP A 1 60.49 -19.98 6.48
C ASP A 1 59.75 -19.75 7.79
N CYS A 2 58.44 -19.98 7.78
CA CYS A 2 57.45 -19.64 8.83
C CYS A 2 57.50 -20.60 10.04
N PRO A 3 56.86 -20.30 11.20
CA PRO A 3 55.39 -20.41 11.40
C PRO A 3 54.84 -19.27 12.31
N GLY A 4 53.54 -18.97 12.51
CA GLY A 4 52.26 -19.62 12.25
C GLY A 4 51.38 -19.57 13.52
N LYS A 5 50.40 -18.65 13.61
CA LYS A 5 49.21 -18.57 14.52
C LYS A 5 48.61 -17.13 14.41
N GLU A 6 47.32 -16.83 14.42
CA GLU A 6 46.13 -17.40 15.07
C GLU A 6 44.86 -17.10 14.25
N GLY A 7 43.83 -17.93 14.42
CA GLY A 7 42.51 -17.74 13.84
C GLY A 7 41.62 -16.80 14.66
N THR A 8 40.67 -16.16 13.98
CA THR A 8 39.44 -15.67 14.60
C THR A 8 38.27 -15.83 13.63
N GLY A 9 37.23 -16.52 14.10
CA GLY A 9 36.00 -16.74 13.36
C GLY A 9 35.19 -15.45 13.20
N GLY A 10 34.86 -15.10 11.96
CA GLY A 10 33.88 -14.10 11.61
C GLY A 10 32.59 -14.77 11.16
N ARG A 11 31.52 -14.60 11.95
CA ARG A 11 30.16 -15.09 11.65
C ARG A 11 29.73 -14.70 10.23
N LEU A 12 29.42 -15.69 9.40
CA LEU A 12 28.67 -15.48 8.15
C LEU A 12 27.32 -14.88 8.53
N ARG A 13 27.15 -13.58 8.26
CA ARG A 13 25.85 -12.93 8.32
C ARG A 13 25.09 -13.41 7.09
N ASN A 14 24.08 -14.24 7.32
CA ASN A 14 23.12 -14.63 6.30
C ASN A 14 22.37 -13.36 5.86
N LEU A 15 22.88 -12.69 4.83
CA LEU A 15 22.18 -11.61 4.17
C LEU A 15 21.04 -12.26 3.38
N THR A 16 19.89 -12.43 4.03
CA THR A 16 18.63 -12.60 3.32
C THR A 16 18.37 -11.29 2.58
N LEU A 17 18.97 -11.16 1.40
CA LEU A 17 18.68 -10.09 0.47
C LEU A 17 17.17 -10.05 0.29
N LEU A 18 16.62 -8.89 0.66
CA LEU A 18 15.26 -8.45 0.42
C LEU A 18 14.83 -8.87 -0.98
N ARG A 19 14.00 -9.92 -1.03
CA ARG A 19 13.31 -10.33 -2.25
C ARG A 19 12.12 -9.38 -2.45
N ASN A 20 12.41 -8.13 -2.77
CA ASN A 20 11.40 -7.21 -3.28
C ASN A 20 11.01 -7.70 -4.67
N LYS A 21 9.90 -8.43 -4.75
CA LYS A 21 9.28 -8.77 -6.04
C LYS A 21 8.68 -7.48 -6.61
N LEU A 22 9.40 -6.85 -7.54
CA LEU A 22 8.82 -5.85 -8.43
C LEU A 22 7.68 -6.52 -9.22
N TYR A 23 6.44 -6.24 -8.84
CA TYR A 23 5.27 -6.49 -9.69
C TYR A 23 5.10 -5.31 -10.65
N LEU A 24 6.01 -5.21 -11.62
CA LEU A 24 5.82 -4.36 -12.79
C LEU A 24 5.65 -5.29 -13.98
N GLY A 25 4.41 -5.55 -14.42
CA GLY A 25 4.23 -6.26 -15.70
C GLY A 25 2.89 -6.93 -15.99
N GLN A 26 1.94 -7.06 -15.07
CA GLN A 26 0.68 -7.76 -15.37
C GLN A 26 -0.49 -6.79 -15.57
N ARG A 27 -0.51 -6.13 -16.73
CA ARG A 27 -1.75 -5.52 -17.25
C ARG A 27 -2.77 -6.65 -17.41
N ARG A 28 -3.92 -6.51 -16.73
CA ARG A 28 -5.06 -7.42 -16.90
C ARG A 28 -5.48 -7.34 -18.37
N ARG A 29 -5.27 -8.41 -19.14
CA ARG A 29 -5.94 -8.58 -20.42
C ARG A 29 -7.40 -8.86 -20.13
N THR A 30 -8.26 -7.88 -20.33
CA THR A 30 -9.70 -8.05 -20.42
C THR A 30 -10.06 -8.10 -21.90
N GLU A 31 -9.97 -9.29 -22.49
CA GLU A 31 -10.63 -9.56 -23.77
C GLU A 31 -11.99 -10.19 -23.46
N PRO A 32 -13.12 -9.62 -23.93
CA PRO A 32 -14.42 -10.26 -23.81
C PRO A 32 -14.55 -11.37 -24.86
N VAL A 33 -14.53 -12.63 -24.42
CA VAL A 33 -14.93 -13.76 -25.26
C VAL A 33 -16.45 -13.80 -25.33
N VAL A 34 -17.01 -13.48 -26.49
CA VAL A 34 -18.37 -13.83 -26.89
C VAL A 34 -18.30 -15.20 -27.56
N GLU A 35 -18.92 -16.21 -26.96
CA GLU A 35 -19.03 -17.52 -27.61
C GLU A 35 -20.49 -17.96 -27.67
N SER A 36 -20.91 -18.22 -28.91
CA SER A 36 -22.26 -18.48 -29.36
C SER A 36 -22.76 -19.86 -28.95
N SER A 37 -24.03 -19.91 -28.57
CA SER A 37 -24.77 -21.12 -28.20
C SER A 37 -25.01 -22.05 -29.39
N THR A 38 -24.59 -23.32 -29.30
CA THR A 38 -25.29 -24.46 -29.92
C THR A 38 -25.11 -25.79 -29.18
N SER A 39 -26.25 -26.43 -28.91
CA SER A 39 -26.54 -27.88 -28.88
C SER A 39 -25.96 -28.81 -27.80
N ALA A 40 -26.87 -29.17 -26.86
CA ALA A 40 -27.41 -30.51 -26.56
C ALA A 40 -26.51 -31.69 -26.08
N GLY A 41 -26.93 -32.24 -24.92
CA GLY A 41 -26.66 -33.60 -24.41
C GLY A 41 -25.25 -33.80 -23.82
N ASP A 42 -24.96 -34.70 -22.90
CA ASP A 42 -25.70 -35.57 -21.97
C ASP A 42 -24.61 -36.12 -21.01
N HIS A 43 -25.02 -36.61 -19.85
CA HIS A 43 -24.28 -36.82 -18.62
C HIS A 43 -22.87 -37.45 -18.66
N GLY A 44 -21.94 -36.83 -17.90
CA GLY A 44 -20.65 -37.41 -17.48
C GLY A 44 -20.29 -37.00 -16.06
N ASN A 45 -20.36 -37.94 -15.12
CA ASN A 45 -20.22 -37.78 -13.68
C ASN A 45 -18.96 -37.01 -13.24
N LEU A 46 -19.14 -35.83 -12.63
CA LEU A 46 -18.16 -35.28 -11.71
C LEU A 46 -18.67 -35.43 -10.28
N ARG A 47 -17.98 -36.27 -9.51
CA ARG A 47 -18.12 -36.44 -8.06
C ARG A 47 -18.41 -35.10 -7.37
N ARG A 48 -19.69 -34.82 -7.09
CA ARG A 48 -20.06 -33.78 -6.13
C ARG A 48 -19.83 -34.35 -4.74
N SER A 49 -18.76 -33.89 -4.12
CA SER A 49 -18.53 -34.00 -2.67
C SER A 49 -19.84 -33.65 -1.95
N GLN A 50 -20.47 -34.64 -1.32
CA GLN A 50 -21.71 -34.49 -0.57
C GLN A 50 -21.50 -33.98 0.86
N SER A 51 -20.30 -33.48 1.19
CA SER A 51 -19.94 -33.11 2.57
C SER A 51 -20.58 -31.81 3.07
N ASP A 52 -21.05 -30.92 2.18
CA ASP A 52 -21.46 -29.58 2.63
C ASP A 52 -22.97 -29.46 2.91
N ARG A 53 -23.77 -30.42 2.46
CA ARG A 53 -25.23 -30.29 2.54
C ARG A 53 -25.75 -30.41 3.98
N THR A 54 -25.12 -31.26 4.79
CA THR A 54 -25.54 -31.51 6.18
C THR A 54 -25.00 -30.44 7.12
N GLU A 55 -23.74 -30.02 6.94
CA GLU A 55 -23.13 -29.01 7.79
C GLU A 55 -23.81 -27.65 7.65
N TYR A 56 -24.11 -27.24 6.41
CA TYR A 56 -24.83 -26.00 6.18
C TYR A 56 -26.24 -26.05 6.77
N SER A 57 -26.99 -27.14 6.57
CA SER A 57 -28.33 -27.28 7.15
C SER A 57 -28.34 -27.34 8.67
N GLN A 58 -27.34 -28.00 9.28
CA GLN A 58 -27.20 -28.11 10.73
C GLN A 58 -26.88 -26.75 11.35
N LYS A 59 -25.96 -26.01 10.74
CA LYS A 59 -25.58 -24.66 11.18
C LYS A 59 -26.70 -23.64 10.96
N LEU A 60 -27.54 -23.84 9.95
CA LEU A 60 -28.75 -23.03 9.73
C LEU A 60 -29.84 -23.36 10.75
N GLN A 61 -30.02 -24.64 11.09
CA GLN A 61 -30.92 -25.08 12.16
C GLN A 61 -30.47 -24.57 13.53
N GLU A 62 -29.18 -24.60 13.83
CA GLU A 62 -28.60 -24.07 15.06
C GLU A 62 -28.83 -22.55 15.20
N LYS A 63 -28.73 -21.81 14.08
CA LYS A 63 -29.01 -20.37 14.05
C LYS A 63 -30.50 -20.01 14.09
N MET A 64 -31.38 -20.91 13.69
CA MET A 64 -32.84 -20.70 13.63
C MET A 64 -33.59 -21.30 14.82
N ALA A 65 -32.95 -22.16 15.62
CA ALA A 65 -33.55 -22.71 16.82
C ALA A 65 -33.78 -21.56 17.82
N PRO A 66 -35.04 -21.31 18.25
CA PRO A 66 -35.30 -20.28 19.24
C PRO A 66 -34.62 -20.72 20.54
N GLN A 67 -33.59 -19.98 20.94
CA GLN A 67 -33.00 -20.08 22.28
C GLN A 67 -34.15 -19.96 23.27
N ALA A 68 -34.50 -21.09 23.89
CA ALA A 68 -35.48 -21.13 24.95
C ALA A 68 -34.90 -20.31 26.10
N VAL A 69 -35.44 -19.10 26.24
CA VAL A 69 -35.41 -18.21 27.40
C VAL A 69 -35.06 -18.96 28.70
N SER A 70 -33.77 -18.96 29.03
CA SER A 70 -33.29 -19.20 30.38
C SER A 70 -33.02 -17.84 30.99
N SER A 71 -33.81 -17.52 31.99
CA SER A 71 -33.84 -16.29 32.74
C SER A 71 -32.52 -16.09 33.50
N THR A 72 -31.69 -15.12 33.10
CA THR A 72 -30.79 -14.28 33.93
C THR A 72 -30.01 -13.31 33.01
N PRO A 73 -29.53 -12.15 33.51
CA PRO A 73 -29.49 -10.89 32.75
C PRO A 73 -28.38 -10.86 31.69
N ALA A 74 -28.66 -10.09 30.63
CA ALA A 74 -27.80 -9.77 29.48
C ALA A 74 -26.30 -9.96 29.75
N THR A 75 -25.68 -10.88 29.00
CA THR A 75 -24.23 -11.08 28.99
C THR A 75 -23.61 -10.04 28.04
N PRO A 76 -22.81 -9.07 28.51
CA PRO A 76 -22.14 -8.08 27.66
C PRO A 76 -21.05 -8.69 26.75
N LEU A 77 -20.55 -9.87 27.12
CA LEU A 77 -19.28 -10.45 26.63
C LEU A 77 -19.22 -10.87 25.15
N GLN A 78 -20.34 -10.95 24.42
CA GLN A 78 -20.33 -11.25 22.98
C GLN A 78 -20.33 -9.98 22.12
N GLU A 79 -21.05 -8.94 22.54
CA GLU A 79 -20.99 -7.61 21.94
C GLU A 79 -19.60 -6.99 22.21
N ASP A 80 -19.06 -7.16 23.43
CA ASP A 80 -17.73 -6.67 23.81
C ASP A 80 -16.60 -7.22 22.91
N LYS A 81 -16.72 -8.47 22.43
CA LYS A 81 -15.69 -9.11 21.58
C LYS A 81 -15.77 -8.69 20.11
N GLU A 82 -16.98 -8.45 19.60
CA GLU A 82 -17.16 -7.93 18.24
C GLU A 82 -16.75 -6.45 18.18
N GLU A 83 -17.07 -5.67 19.22
CA GLU A 83 -16.63 -4.29 19.36
C GLU A 83 -15.10 -4.16 19.51
N GLU A 84 -14.44 -5.05 20.24
CA GLU A 84 -12.96 -5.09 20.34
C GLU A 84 -12.29 -5.33 18.98
N ASP A 85 -12.81 -6.24 18.15
CA ASP A 85 -12.23 -6.52 16.83
C ASP A 85 -12.41 -5.32 15.88
N GLU A 86 -13.56 -4.63 15.94
CA GLU A 86 -13.75 -3.42 15.16
C GLU A 86 -12.85 -2.26 15.61
N GLU A 87 -12.68 -2.07 16.93
CA GLU A 87 -11.77 -1.08 17.52
C GLU A 87 -10.33 -1.34 17.05
N GLU A 88 -9.90 -2.60 17.08
CA GLU A 88 -8.56 -2.99 16.64
C GLU A 88 -8.37 -2.75 15.13
N VAL A 89 -9.39 -3.05 14.31
CA VAL A 89 -9.37 -2.73 12.87
C VAL A 89 -9.29 -1.22 12.63
N ARG A 90 -10.08 -0.41 13.36
CA ARG A 90 -10.04 1.06 13.29
C ARG A 90 -8.65 1.58 13.65
N GLN A 91 -8.06 1.10 14.74
CA GLN A 91 -6.70 1.49 15.15
C GLN A 91 -5.65 1.11 14.10
N ARG A 92 -5.73 -0.09 13.51
CA ARG A 92 -4.83 -0.52 12.43
C ARG A 92 -4.96 0.36 11.19
N MET A 93 -6.18 0.75 10.81
CA MET A 93 -6.42 1.67 9.69
C MET A 93 -5.85 3.06 9.96
N MET A 94 -6.03 3.60 11.17
CA MET A 94 -5.47 4.90 11.55
C MET A 94 -3.95 4.88 11.60
N ALA A 95 -3.34 3.82 12.12
CA ALA A 95 -1.89 3.65 12.10
C ALA A 95 -1.33 3.57 10.66
N ARG A 96 -2.07 2.95 9.73
CA ARG A 96 -1.72 2.98 8.30
C ARG A 96 -1.85 4.37 7.70
N ARG A 97 -2.91 5.10 8.02
CA ARG A 97 -3.14 6.48 7.56
C ARG A 97 -1.97 7.39 7.95
N VAL A 98 -1.50 7.32 9.19
CA VAL A 98 -0.33 8.08 9.67
C VAL A 98 0.91 7.80 8.82
N LYS A 99 1.18 6.52 8.53
CA LYS A 99 2.34 6.14 7.71
C LYS A 99 2.24 6.66 6.28
N ILE A 100 1.07 6.57 5.66
CA ILE A 100 0.83 7.06 4.30
C ILE A 100 1.06 8.57 4.23
N ILE A 101 0.57 9.32 5.22
CA ILE A 101 0.72 10.78 5.25
C ILE A 101 2.18 11.17 5.48
N ALA A 102 2.89 10.49 6.38
CA ALA A 102 4.31 10.69 6.57
C ALA A 102 5.12 10.39 5.30
N GLU A 103 4.79 9.30 4.60
CA GLU A 103 5.39 8.96 3.31
C GLU A 103 5.10 10.03 2.26
N LEU A 104 3.85 10.49 2.14
CA LEU A 104 3.47 11.54 1.21
C LEU A 104 4.31 12.82 1.42
N LEU A 105 4.39 13.30 2.66
CA LEU A 105 5.19 14.48 3.01
C LEU A 105 6.67 14.28 2.70
N GLN A 106 7.22 13.11 3.02
CA GLN A 106 8.63 12.82 2.76
C GLN A 106 8.92 12.76 1.26
N THR A 107 8.07 12.07 0.49
CA THR A 107 8.25 11.98 -0.97
C THR A 107 8.14 13.34 -1.67
N GLU A 108 7.28 14.24 -1.18
CA GLU A 108 7.21 15.60 -1.72
C GLU A 108 8.48 16.41 -1.36
N LYS A 109 9.03 16.25 -0.14
CA LYS A 109 10.32 16.84 0.26
C LYS A 109 11.46 16.36 -0.64
N ASP A 110 11.52 15.06 -0.89
CA ASP A 110 12.54 14.44 -1.73
C ASP A 110 12.42 14.96 -3.17
N PHE A 111 11.20 15.06 -3.71
CA PHE A 111 10.96 15.62 -5.04
C PHE A 111 11.42 17.08 -5.16
N ILE A 112 11.12 17.92 -4.17
CA ILE A 112 11.59 19.31 -4.12
C ILE A 112 13.12 19.37 -4.07
N SER A 113 13.76 18.50 -3.28
CA SER A 113 15.21 18.40 -3.20
C SER A 113 15.83 18.02 -4.55
N ASP A 114 15.24 17.07 -5.28
CA ASP A 114 15.70 16.66 -6.61
C ASP A 114 15.54 17.80 -7.63
N LEU A 115 14.44 18.55 -7.57
CA LEU A 115 14.23 19.72 -8.41
C LEU A 115 15.24 20.83 -8.12
N ASP A 116 15.50 21.10 -6.85
CA ASP A 116 16.50 22.09 -6.42
C ASP A 116 17.90 21.71 -6.91
N LEU A 117 18.27 20.44 -6.79
CA LEU A 117 19.53 19.91 -7.30
C LEU A 117 19.63 20.05 -8.82
N CYS A 118 18.57 19.71 -9.55
CA CYS A 118 18.53 19.89 -11.01
C CYS A 118 18.71 21.36 -11.40
N ILE A 119 18.06 22.28 -10.70
CA ILE A 119 18.19 23.71 -10.97
C ILE A 119 19.61 24.19 -10.68
N LYS A 120 20.16 23.87 -9.51
CA LYS A 120 21.47 24.37 -9.05
C LYS A 120 22.65 23.76 -9.79
N GLU A 121 22.63 22.46 -10.01
CA GLU A 121 23.80 21.72 -10.52
C GLU A 121 23.76 21.47 -12.03
N VAL A 122 22.59 21.63 -12.67
CA VAL A 122 22.46 21.40 -14.11
C VAL A 122 22.04 22.67 -14.84
N ILE A 123 20.89 23.26 -14.48
CA ILE A 123 20.29 24.36 -15.25
C ILE A 123 21.12 25.63 -15.13
N GLN A 124 21.44 26.04 -13.91
CA GLN A 124 22.22 27.26 -13.66
C GLN A 124 23.62 27.19 -14.32
N PRO A 125 24.40 26.09 -14.19
CA PRO A 125 25.67 25.94 -14.91
C PRO A 125 25.52 26.00 -16.44
N LEU A 126 24.50 25.35 -17.00
CA LEU A 126 24.27 25.36 -18.45
C LEU A 126 23.90 26.75 -18.97
N ARG A 127 23.09 27.52 -18.24
CA ARG A 127 22.80 28.93 -18.57
C ARG A 127 24.08 29.77 -18.52
N ASN A 128 24.89 29.58 -17.48
CA ASN A 128 26.14 30.33 -17.29
C ASN A 128 27.18 30.04 -18.37
N MET A 129 27.24 28.79 -18.86
CA MET A 129 28.20 28.37 -19.89
C MET A 129 27.90 28.95 -21.29
N GLN A 130 26.70 29.51 -21.51
CA GLN A 130 26.28 30.15 -22.78
C GLN A 130 26.67 29.32 -24.02
N ILE A 131 26.31 28.04 -24.02
CA ILE A 131 26.63 27.11 -25.11
C ILE A 131 25.93 27.59 -26.39
N ALA A 132 26.72 27.85 -27.44
CA ALA A 132 26.19 28.35 -28.71
C ALA A 132 25.12 27.41 -29.29
N ARG A 133 23.96 27.97 -29.65
CA ARG A 133 22.78 27.26 -30.20
C ARG A 133 22.11 26.27 -29.24
N PHE A 134 22.38 26.35 -27.94
CA PHE A 134 21.68 25.53 -26.95
C PHE A 134 20.67 26.38 -26.17
N ASP A 135 19.39 26.05 -26.33
CA ASP A 135 18.29 26.69 -25.60
C ASP A 135 18.02 25.94 -24.30
N VAL A 136 18.62 26.45 -23.21
CA VAL A 136 18.44 25.87 -21.87
C VAL A 136 17.00 26.03 -21.39
N ASP A 137 16.40 27.20 -21.62
CA ASP A 137 15.06 27.52 -21.13
C ASP A 137 13.99 26.73 -21.88
N GLY A 138 14.18 26.46 -23.18
CA GLY A 138 13.32 25.55 -23.94
C GLY A 138 13.44 24.08 -23.50
N LEU A 139 14.65 23.62 -23.15
CA LEU A 139 14.87 22.24 -22.71
C LEU A 139 14.27 21.95 -21.33
N PHE A 140 14.51 22.84 -20.37
CA PHE A 140 14.07 22.66 -18.99
C PHE A 140 12.70 23.28 -18.72
N SER A 141 12.19 24.09 -19.66
CA SER A 141 10.83 24.62 -19.66
C SER A 141 10.48 25.28 -18.31
N ASN A 142 9.36 24.89 -17.72
CA ASN A 142 8.79 25.46 -16.51
C ASN A 142 9.25 24.77 -15.22
N VAL A 143 10.39 24.06 -15.21
CA VAL A 143 10.86 23.30 -14.02
C VAL A 143 11.00 24.17 -12.75
N GLU A 144 11.41 25.44 -12.88
CA GLU A 144 11.48 26.36 -11.74
C GLU A 144 10.09 26.78 -11.23
N LEU A 145 9.07 26.78 -12.09
CA LEU A 145 7.69 26.95 -11.65
C LEU A 145 7.19 25.69 -10.93
N VAL A 146 7.50 24.50 -11.44
CA VAL A 146 7.16 23.22 -10.80
C VAL A 146 7.76 23.16 -9.40
N TYR A 147 9.05 23.50 -9.24
CA TYR A 147 9.70 23.60 -7.93
C TYR A 147 8.94 24.50 -6.95
N ARG A 148 8.57 25.71 -7.38
CA ARG A 148 7.82 26.66 -6.54
C ARG A 148 6.43 26.16 -6.17
N LEU A 149 5.73 25.50 -7.11
CA LEU A 149 4.41 24.93 -6.86
C LEU A 149 4.49 23.75 -5.90
N SER A 150 5.46 22.85 -6.07
CA SER A 150 5.72 21.75 -5.15
C SER A 150 6.07 22.23 -3.75
N ALA A 151 6.94 23.24 -3.62
CA ALA A 151 7.26 23.83 -2.32
C ALA A 151 6.01 24.42 -1.63
N LYS A 152 5.12 25.06 -2.40
CA LYS A 152 3.84 25.56 -1.87
C LYS A 152 2.90 24.41 -1.48
N LEU A 153 2.82 23.36 -2.29
CA LEU A 153 2.03 22.17 -1.98
C LEU A 153 2.50 21.53 -0.67
N LEU A 154 3.80 21.31 -0.52
CA LEU A 154 4.39 20.78 0.71
C LEU A 154 4.03 21.64 1.92
N SER A 155 4.16 22.97 1.81
CA SER A 155 3.80 23.88 2.91
C SER A 155 2.34 23.73 3.33
N LEU A 156 1.42 23.60 2.38
CA LEU A 156 -0.01 23.42 2.66
C LEU A 156 -0.29 22.03 3.25
N LEU A 157 0.41 20.99 2.79
CA LEU A 157 0.30 19.64 3.35
C LEU A 157 0.82 19.58 4.79
N GLU A 158 1.94 20.24 5.09
CA GLU A 158 2.49 20.32 6.45
C GLU A 158 1.53 21.10 7.37
N GLU A 159 0.97 22.21 6.91
CA GLU A 159 -0.04 22.97 7.68
C GLU A 159 -1.29 22.13 7.97
N ALA A 160 -1.78 21.36 6.99
CA ALA A 160 -2.97 20.51 7.15
C ALA A 160 -2.75 19.26 8.03
N THR A 161 -1.50 18.91 8.35
CA THR A 161 -1.15 17.65 9.02
C THR A 161 -0.40 17.82 10.34
N THR A 162 0.28 18.95 10.54
CA THR A 162 1.02 19.26 11.77
C THR A 162 0.05 19.52 12.91
N ASP A 163 0.26 18.87 14.05
CA ASP A 163 -0.56 18.99 15.27
C ASP A 163 -2.05 18.65 15.12
N VAL A 164 -2.44 17.98 14.02
CA VAL A 164 -3.80 17.51 13.77
C VAL A 164 -3.87 16.00 13.94
N GLU A 165 -4.83 15.52 14.74
CA GLU A 165 -5.05 14.09 14.90
C GLU A 165 -5.38 13.42 13.54
N PRO A 166 -4.90 12.18 13.27
CA PRO A 166 -5.13 11.49 12.00
C PRO A 166 -6.58 11.46 11.47
N PRO A 167 -7.63 11.31 12.31
CA PRO A 167 -9.02 11.38 11.85
C PRO A 167 -9.47 12.80 11.43
N MET A 168 -8.82 13.85 11.92
CA MET A 168 -9.16 15.25 11.63
C MET A 168 -8.37 15.83 10.44
N GLN A 169 -7.32 15.14 9.99
CA GLN A 169 -6.53 15.56 8.84
C GLN A 169 -7.34 15.45 7.54
N ILE A 170 -7.58 16.58 6.87
CA ILE A 170 -8.26 16.65 5.56
C ILE A 170 -7.19 16.95 4.50
N ILE A 171 -6.88 15.95 3.68
CA ILE A 171 -5.93 16.04 2.57
C ILE A 171 -6.71 15.71 1.30
N GLY A 172 -7.02 16.74 0.49
CA GLY A 172 -7.84 16.63 -0.72
C GLY A 172 -8.56 17.90 -1.08
#